data_AF-A0A2S2PKT1-F1
#
_entry.id   AF-A0A2S2PKT1-F1
#
_cell.length_a   1.000
_cell.length_b   1.000
_cell.length_c   1.000
_cell.angle_alpha   90.00
_cell.angle_beta   90.00
_cell.angle_gamma   90.00
#
_symmetry.space_group_name_H-M   'P 1'
#
loop_
_entity.id
_entity.type
_entity.pdbx_description
1 polymer ?
#
loop_
_entity_poly.entity_id
_entity_poly.type
_entity_poly.pdbx_seq_one_letter_code
_entity_poly.pdbx_strand_id
1 'polypeptide(L)'
;MDITCGSDVSCLNMDSFLGYHSITNESQLKDLISTTVKVFNLLLSFMSDSCYSTVSKENRLMIFLIKIKLGISYSAIEVFFNVNRTNELRVFYSVLNSLVSKTKHFIFWPNKKSILDNLPR
;
A
#
# COMPACT_ATOMS: atom_id res chain seq x y z
N MET A 1 11.50 41.91 34.68
CA MET A 1 11.95 41.76 33.27
C MET A 1 11.41 40.42 32.82
N ASP A 2 10.21 40.45 32.25
CA ASP A 2 9.55 39.25 31.74
C ASP A 2 10.13 38.93 30.37
N ILE A 3 10.74 37.76 30.25
CA ILE A 3 11.12 37.20 28.95
C ILE A 3 9.84 36.58 28.38
N THR A 4 9.09 37.36 27.63
CA THR A 4 8.03 36.84 26.76
C THR A 4 8.71 36.05 25.65
N CYS A 5 8.68 34.71 25.77
CA CYS A 5 9.02 33.83 24.66
C CYS A 5 7.94 34.00 23.58
N GLY A 6 8.27 34.72 22.51
CA GLY A 6 7.41 34.88 21.34
C GLY A 6 7.07 33.50 20.80
N SER A 7 5.78 33.17 20.79
CA SER A 7 5.27 31.95 20.15
C SER A 7 5.08 32.21 18.66
N ASP A 8 6.18 32.38 17.94
CA ASP A 8 6.18 32.35 16.47
C ASP A 8 6.17 30.89 16.01
N VAL A 9 5.05 30.19 16.27
CA VAL A 9 4.76 28.88 15.67
C VAL A 9 4.12 29.12 14.29
N SER A 10 4.81 29.87 13.45
CA SER A 10 4.38 30.19 12.09
C SER A 10 5.48 29.84 11.11
N CYS A 11 5.72 28.53 10.91
CA CYS A 11 6.28 27.94 9.67
C CYS A 11 6.74 26.47 9.81
N LEU A 12 6.27 25.69 10.79
CA LEU A 12 6.44 24.24 10.68
C LEU A 12 5.47 23.73 9.60
N ASN A 13 5.88 23.88 8.33
CA ASN A 13 5.34 23.05 7.27
C ASN A 13 5.80 21.61 7.59
N MET A 14 5.02 20.94 8.43
CA MET A 14 5.22 19.53 8.72
C MET A 14 4.82 18.79 7.46
N ASP A 15 5.80 18.63 6.56
CA ASP A 15 5.74 17.72 5.42
C ASP A 15 5.63 16.29 5.98
N SER A 16 4.44 15.96 6.45
CA SER A 16 4.07 14.63 6.92
C SER A 16 3.89 13.72 5.71
N PHE A 17 4.13 12.43 5.91
CA PHE A 17 3.86 11.46 4.89
C PHE A 17 2.33 11.29 4.75
N LEU A 18 1.79 11.74 3.61
CA LEU A 18 0.36 11.72 3.27
C LEU A 18 -0.02 10.46 2.46
N GLY A 19 0.81 9.41 2.55
CA GLY A 19 0.65 8.19 1.78
C GLY A 19 0.98 8.41 0.30
N TYR A 20 0.06 7.98 -0.57
CA TYR A 20 0.23 8.05 -2.02
C TYR A 20 0.46 9.48 -2.53
N HIS A 21 -0.14 10.48 -1.89
CA HIS A 21 0.04 11.89 -2.25
C HIS A 21 1.46 12.41 -2.01
N SER A 22 2.27 11.76 -1.17
CA SER A 22 3.68 12.12 -0.98
C SER A 22 4.59 11.61 -2.10
N ILE A 23 4.08 10.76 -3.00
CA ILE A 23 4.83 10.26 -4.16
C ILE A 23 4.71 11.27 -5.30
N THR A 24 5.81 11.92 -5.65
CA THR A 24 5.83 12.99 -6.67
C THR A 24 6.29 12.52 -8.03
N ASN A 25 6.94 11.34 -8.11
CA ASN A 25 7.45 10.80 -9.35
C ASN A 25 7.47 9.25 -9.36
N GLU A 26 7.58 8.68 -10.57
CA GLU A 26 7.57 7.23 -10.75
C GLU A 26 8.79 6.52 -10.12
N SER A 27 9.94 7.18 -10.03
CA SER A 27 11.13 6.59 -9.37
C SER A 27 10.84 6.29 -7.90
N GLN A 28 10.26 7.26 -7.18
CA GLN A 28 9.89 7.08 -5.78
C GLN A 28 8.88 5.94 -5.58
N LEU A 29 7.89 5.82 -6.47
CA LEU A 29 6.93 4.71 -6.43
C LEU A 29 7.67 3.37 -6.62
N LYS A 30 8.55 3.30 -7.62
CA LYS A 30 9.32 2.10 -7.92
C LYS A 30 10.27 1.73 -6.79
N ASP A 31 10.90 2.69 -6.14
CA ASP A 31 11.83 2.44 -5.04
C ASP A 31 11.08 1.95 -3.79
N LEU A 32 9.88 2.48 -3.54
CA LEU A 32 9.10 2.15 -2.34
C LEU A 32 8.33 0.83 -2.45
N ILE A 33 7.67 0.59 -3.59
CA ILE A 33 6.78 -0.57 -3.79
C ILE A 33 7.19 -1.48 -4.96
N SER A 34 8.27 -1.16 -5.68
CA SER A 34 8.77 -1.96 -6.82
C SER A 34 7.77 -2.15 -7.95
N THR A 35 6.85 -1.19 -8.12
CA THR A 35 5.89 -1.20 -9.24
C THR A 35 6.05 0.07 -10.07
N THR A 36 5.65 -0.01 -11.34
CA THR A 36 5.46 1.17 -12.19
C THR A 36 4.12 1.82 -11.87
N VAL A 37 3.93 3.09 -12.28
CA VAL A 37 2.64 3.79 -12.13
C VAL A 37 1.53 3.05 -12.90
N LYS A 38 1.86 2.50 -14.07
CA LYS A 38 0.91 1.72 -14.89
C LYS A 38 0.40 0.47 -14.16
N VAL A 39 1.32 -0.30 -13.55
CA VAL A 39 0.95 -1.49 -12.78
C VAL A 39 0.16 -1.09 -11.55
N PHE A 40 0.56 -0.02 -10.85
CA PHE A 40 -0.17 0.48 -9.69
C PHE A 40 -1.62 0.84 -10.06
N ASN A 41 -1.82 1.61 -11.13
CA ASN A 41 -3.15 2.01 -11.60
C ASN A 41 -4.00 0.81 -12.07
N LEU A 42 -3.36 -0.19 -12.71
CA LEU A 42 -4.03 -1.44 -13.06
C LEU A 42 -4.53 -2.16 -11.81
N LEU A 43 -3.68 -2.34 -10.79
CA LEU A 43 -4.08 -2.96 -9.52
C LEU A 43 -5.13 -2.13 -8.78
N LEU A 44 -5.03 -0.80 -8.84
CA LEU A 44 -6.01 0.12 -8.26
C LEU A 44 -7.38 -0.03 -8.92
N SER A 45 -7.43 -0.31 -10.23
CA SER A 45 -8.70 -0.56 -10.95
C SER A 45 -9.45 -1.81 -10.46
N PHE A 46 -8.75 -2.75 -9.80
CA PHE A 46 -9.36 -3.94 -9.21
C PHE A 46 -9.95 -3.71 -7.82
N MET A 47 -9.60 -2.59 -7.19
CA MET A 47 -10.04 -2.25 -5.84
C MET A 47 -11.46 -1.68 -5.86
N SER A 48 -12.26 -2.03 -4.86
CA SER A 48 -13.58 -1.43 -4.65
C SER A 48 -13.48 -0.05 -3.99
N ASP A 49 -14.40 0.85 -4.31
CA ASP A 49 -14.50 2.19 -3.71
C ASP A 49 -15.14 2.15 -2.31
N SER A 50 -14.99 1.03 -1.58
CA SER A 50 -15.77 0.79 -0.36
C SER A 50 -15.70 1.98 0.62
N CYS A 51 -16.87 2.54 0.91
CA CYS A 51 -17.08 3.79 1.64
C CYS A 51 -16.81 3.69 3.16
N TYR A 52 -16.54 2.49 3.66
CA TYR A 52 -16.38 2.23 5.11
C TYR A 52 -14.93 2.37 5.60
N SER A 53 -14.00 2.73 4.72
CA SER A 53 -12.60 2.93 5.08
C SER A 53 -12.29 4.41 5.19
N THR A 54 -11.75 4.83 6.33
CA THR A 54 -11.14 6.17 6.48
C THR A 54 -9.88 6.34 5.63
N VAL A 55 -9.32 5.24 5.15
CA VAL A 55 -8.14 5.19 4.29
C VAL A 55 -8.56 5.23 2.83
N SER A 56 -7.97 6.13 2.04
CA SER A 56 -8.22 6.25 0.59
C SER A 56 -7.91 4.95 -0.16
N LYS A 57 -8.48 4.80 -1.35
CA LYS A 57 -8.30 3.62 -2.19
C LYS A 57 -6.82 3.39 -2.54
N GLU A 58 -6.12 4.46 -2.86
CA GLU A 58 -4.70 4.51 -3.19
C GLU A 58 -3.86 4.09 -1.99
N ASN A 59 -4.13 4.66 -0.82
CA ASN A 59 -3.40 4.33 0.41
C ASN A 59 -3.63 2.88 0.84
N ARG A 60 -4.83 2.33 0.64
CA ARG A 60 -5.09 0.91 0.90
C ARG A 60 -4.23 -0.02 0.05
N LEU A 61 -4.13 0.26 -1.25
CA LEU A 61 -3.27 -0.50 -2.15
C LEU A 61 -1.78 -0.30 -1.79
N MET A 62 -1.37 0.92 -1.50
CA MET A 62 -0.01 1.26 -1.13
C MET A 62 0.44 0.55 0.15
N ILE A 63 -0.39 0.56 1.20
CA ILE A 63 -0.16 -0.18 2.46
C ILE A 63 0.05 -1.67 2.17
N PHE A 64 -0.81 -2.27 1.35
CA PHE A 64 -0.68 -3.68 0.97
C PHE A 64 0.64 -3.96 0.25
N LEU A 65 1.00 -3.14 -0.73
CA LEU A 65 2.23 -3.34 -1.51
C LEU A 65 3.50 -3.13 -0.67
N ILE A 66 3.51 -2.10 0.20
CA ILE A 66 4.60 -1.88 1.17
C ILE A 66 4.75 -3.08 2.09
N LYS A 67 3.63 -3.60 2.62
CA LYS A 67 3.65 -4.76 3.52
C LYS A 67 4.25 -5.99 2.85
N ILE A 68 3.87 -6.27 1.60
CA ILE A 68 4.40 -7.41 0.83
C ILE A 68 5.87 -7.20 0.43
N LYS A 69 6.25 -5.97 0.05
CA LYS A 69 7.58 -5.66 -0.46
C LYS A 69 8.63 -5.53 0.65
N LEU A 70 8.31 -4.79 1.70
CA LEU A 70 9.25 -4.45 2.77
C LEU A 70 9.14 -5.37 3.99
N GLY A 71 8.03 -6.12 4.13
CA GLY A 71 7.83 -7.05 5.24
C GLY A 71 7.73 -6.39 6.63
N ILE A 72 7.51 -5.07 6.69
CA ILE A 72 7.48 -4.31 7.95
C ILE A 72 6.31 -4.68 8.85
N SER A 73 6.41 -4.40 10.15
CA SER A 73 5.36 -4.66 11.13
C SER A 73 4.12 -3.77 10.91
N TYR A 74 2.95 -4.19 11.38
CA TYR A 74 1.74 -3.35 11.35
C TYR A 74 1.93 -2.07 12.17
N SER A 75 2.61 -2.15 13.32
CA SER A 75 2.96 -0.96 14.10
C SER A 75 3.79 0.07 13.32
N ALA A 76 4.66 -0.36 12.39
CA ALA A 76 5.40 0.57 11.54
C ALA A 76 4.50 1.21 10.47
N ILE A 77 3.60 0.44 9.88
CA ILE A 77 2.60 0.96 8.93
C ILE A 77 1.71 2.00 9.60
N GLU A 78 1.34 1.77 10.87
CA GLU A 78 0.49 2.66 11.64
C GLU A 78 1.17 4.01 11.85
N VAL A 79 2.48 4.02 12.09
CA VAL A 79 3.29 5.24 12.16
C VAL A 79 3.36 5.96 10.81
N PHE A 80 3.51 5.24 9.70
CA PHE A 80 3.57 5.87 8.37
C PHE A 80 2.24 6.46 7.93
N PHE A 81 1.16 5.70 8.03
CA PHE A 81 -0.14 6.08 7.45
C PHE A 81 -1.10 6.70 8.47
N ASN A 82 -0.73 6.74 9.75
CA ASN A 82 -1.57 7.21 10.86
C ASN A 82 -2.92 6.47 10.92
N VAL A 83 -2.88 5.13 10.79
CA VAL A 83 -4.06 4.24 10.74
C VAL A 83 -4.00 3.24 11.89
N ASN A 84 -5.09 3.14 12.68
CA ASN A 84 -5.17 2.16 13.76
C ASN A 84 -4.90 0.72 13.29
N ARG A 85 -4.10 -0.04 14.03
CA ARG A 85 -3.72 -1.45 13.72
C ARG A 85 -4.84 -2.38 13.25
N THR A 86 -6.04 -2.29 13.85
CA THR A 86 -7.20 -3.12 13.45
C THR A 86 -7.69 -2.80 12.04
N ASN A 87 -7.57 -1.53 11.61
CA ASN A 87 -7.95 -1.09 10.27
C ASN A 87 -6.94 -1.59 9.22
N GLU A 88 -5.65 -1.65 9.55
CA GLU A 88 -4.62 -2.09 8.61
C GLU A 88 -4.72 -3.56 8.24
N LEU A 89 -4.98 -4.44 9.21
CA LEU A 89 -5.20 -5.87 8.95
C LEU A 89 -6.41 -6.07 8.04
N ARG A 90 -7.51 -5.36 8.33
CA ARG A 90 -8.72 -5.39 7.48
C ARG A 90 -8.44 -4.88 6.07
N VAL A 91 -7.71 -3.77 5.95
CA VAL A 91 -7.27 -3.22 4.67
C VAL A 91 -6.43 -4.25 3.90
N PHE A 92 -5.43 -4.84 4.55
CA PHE A 92 -4.54 -5.83 3.95
C PHE A 92 -5.31 -7.03 3.38
N TYR A 93 -6.16 -7.66 4.18
CA TYR A 93 -6.95 -8.81 3.72
C TYR A 93 -8.00 -8.43 2.68
N SER A 94 -8.61 -7.25 2.81
CA SER A 94 -9.56 -6.75 1.80
C SER A 94 -8.87 -6.57 0.45
N VAL A 95 -7.69 -5.94 0.41
CA VAL A 95 -6.91 -5.76 -0.81
C VAL A 95 -6.49 -7.11 -1.38
N LEU A 96 -5.96 -8.01 -0.53
CA LEU A 96 -5.55 -9.35 -0.95
C LEU A 96 -6.70 -10.12 -1.62
N ASN A 97 -7.88 -10.11 -1.01
CA ASN A 97 -9.05 -10.80 -1.55
C ASN A 97 -9.50 -10.20 -2.89
N SER A 98 -9.52 -8.86 -3.01
CA SER A 98 -9.83 -8.19 -4.28
C SER A 98 -8.83 -8.57 -5.37
N LEU A 99 -7.53 -8.51 -5.07
CA LEU A 99 -6.50 -8.83 -6.05
C LEU A 99 -6.53 -10.31 -6.45
N VAL A 100 -6.56 -11.25 -5.50
CA VAL A 100 -6.65 -12.70 -5.79
C VAL A 100 -7.86 -13.01 -6.67
N SER A 101 -9.02 -12.43 -6.37
CA SER A 101 -10.22 -12.65 -7.17
C SER A 101 -10.09 -12.11 -8.60
N LYS A 102 -9.46 -10.95 -8.78
CA LYS A 102 -9.37 -10.27 -10.09
C LYS A 102 -8.19 -10.76 -10.94
N THR A 103 -7.12 -11.25 -10.31
CA THR A 103 -5.92 -11.74 -11.00
C THR A 103 -5.91 -13.26 -11.17
N LYS A 104 -6.94 -13.99 -10.72
CA LYS A 104 -7.03 -15.45 -10.87
C LYS A 104 -6.80 -15.94 -12.31
N HIS A 105 -7.26 -15.18 -13.30
CA HIS A 105 -7.09 -15.51 -14.72
C HIS A 105 -5.76 -15.03 -15.32
N PHE A 106 -5.02 -14.17 -14.60
CA PHE A 106 -3.71 -13.67 -15.02
C PHE A 106 -2.60 -14.66 -14.71
N ILE A 107 -2.79 -15.48 -13.66
CA ILE A 107 -1.80 -16.47 -13.24
C ILE A 107 -2.26 -17.84 -13.73
N PHE A 108 -1.63 -18.34 -14.79
CA PHE A 108 -1.77 -19.73 -15.17
C PHE A 108 -1.11 -20.61 -14.12
N TRP A 109 -1.91 -21.36 -13.37
CA TRP A 109 -1.42 -22.38 -12.45
C TRP A 109 -1.68 -23.76 -13.05
N PRO A 110 -0.65 -24.46 -13.57
CA PRO A 110 -0.83 -25.79 -14.14
C PRO A 110 -1.30 -26.76 -13.07
N ASN A 111 -2.16 -27.70 -13.44
CA ASN A 111 -2.59 -28.74 -12.51
C ASN A 111 -1.40 -29.67 -12.18
N LYS A 112 -1.46 -30.31 -11.00
CA LYS A 112 -0.37 -31.16 -10.48
C LYS A 112 0.06 -32.26 -11.47
N LYS A 113 -0.88 -32.81 -12.23
CA LYS A 113 -0.61 -33.84 -13.25
C LYS A 113 0.21 -33.27 -14.41
N SER A 114 -0.21 -32.14 -14.97
CA SER A 114 0.52 -31.44 -16.03
C SER A 114 1.94 -31.04 -15.59
N ILE A 115 2.16 -30.71 -14.32
CA ILE A 115 3.51 -30.45 -13.80
C ILE A 115 4.35 -31.73 -13.80
N LEU A 116 3.81 -32.82 -13.24
CA LEU A 116 4.52 -34.11 -13.14
C LEU A 116 4.87 -34.68 -14.51
N ASP A 117 3.97 -34.57 -15.48
CA ASP A 117 4.16 -35.09 -16.84
C ASP A 117 5.23 -34.30 -17.63
N ASN A 118 5.55 -33.06 -17.22
CA ASN A 118 6.51 -32.18 -17.90
C ASN A 118 7.79 -31.90 -17.09
N LEU A 119 8.01 -32.59 -15.96
CA LEU A 119 9.29 -32.51 -15.24
C LEU A 119 10.40 -33.18 -16.06
N PRO A 120 11.59 -32.56 -16.19
CA PRO A 120 12.73 -33.23 -16.80
C PRO A 120 13.12 -34.46 -15.98
N ARG A 121 13.42 -35.57 -16.69
CA ARG A 121 13.89 -36.83 -16.11
C ARG A 121 15.38 -36.80 -15.84
#